data_AF-A0A317RBA1-F1
#
_entry.id   AF-A0A317RBA1-F1
#
_cell.length_a   1.000
_cell.length_b   1.000
_cell.length_c   1.000
_cell.angle_alpha   90.00
_cell.angle_beta   90.00
_cell.angle_gamma   90.00
#
_symmetry.space_group_name_H-M   'P 1'
#
loop_
_entity.id
_entity.type
_entity.pdbx_description
1 polymer ?
#
loop_
_entity_poly.entity_id
_entity_poly.type
_entity_poly.pdbx_seq_one_letter_code
_entity_poly.pdbx_strand_id
1 'polypeptide(L)' 'MRLLQELFTTDVGLFSAVGIAFMLGMGVFFLRLFTRDDAPAAQPDPREGSR' A
#
# COMPACT_ATOMS: atom_id res chain seq x y z
N MET A 1 -17.76 20.70 -0.66
CA MET A 1 -17.32 19.32 -0.97
C MET A 1 -18.46 18.51 -1.62
N ARG A 2 -19.14 19.05 -2.63
CA ARG A 2 -20.25 18.36 -3.32
C ARG A 2 -19.75 17.29 -4.29
N LEU A 3 -18.59 17.50 -4.92
CA LEU A 3 -18.00 16.55 -5.85
C LEU A 3 -17.63 15.22 -5.19
N LEU A 4 -17.03 15.22 -4.00
CA LEU A 4 -16.75 13.96 -3.30
C LEU A 4 -18.05 13.24 -2.90
N GLN A 5 -19.10 13.96 -2.52
CA GLN A 5 -20.40 13.36 -2.20
C GLN A 5 -21.10 12.81 -3.44
N GLU A 6 -21.05 13.49 -4.59
CA GLU A 6 -21.54 12.96 -5.87
C GLU A 6 -20.73 11.75 -6.32
N LEU A 7 -19.41 11.73 -6.10
CA LEU A 7 -18.54 10.60 -6.41
C LEU A 7 -18.77 9.38 -5.50
N PHE A 8 -19.40 9.54 -4.33
CA PHE A 8 -19.78 8.39 -3.49
C PHE A 8 -21.27 8.02 -3.60
N THR A 9 -22.12 8.96 -4.03
CA THR A 9 -23.58 8.80 -4.04
C THR A 9 -24.14 8.41 -5.42
N THR A 10 -23.43 8.72 -6.52
CA THR A 10 -23.84 8.29 -7.87
C THR A 10 -23.25 6.93 -8.22
N ASP A 11 -23.98 6.09 -8.97
CA ASP A 11 -23.52 4.76 -9.41
C ASP A 11 -22.16 4.80 -10.13
N VAL A 12 -21.95 5.86 -10.93
CA VAL A 12 -20.69 6.10 -11.67
C VAL A 12 -19.55 6.46 -10.72
N GLY A 13 -19.85 7.25 -9.69
CA GLY A 13 -18.90 7.61 -8.65
C GLY A 13 -18.46 6.39 -7.85
N LEU A 14 -19.41 5.56 -7.42
CA LEU A 14 -19.12 4.34 -6.66
C LEU A 14 -18.22 3.39 -7.47
N PHE A 15 -18.51 3.24 -8.77
CA PHE A 15 -17.66 2.46 -9.68
C PHE A 15 -16.23 3.01 -9.76
N SER A 16 -16.08 4.33 -9.84
CA SER A 16 -14.77 5.00 -9.82
C SER A 16 -14.04 4.82 -8.47
N ALA A 17 -14.77 4.91 -7.35
CA ALA A 17 -14.24 4.70 -6.01
C ALA A 17 -13.73 3.26 -5.81
N VAL A 18 -14.45 2.26 -6.31
CA VAL A 18 -14.01 0.85 -6.31
C VAL A 18 -12.75 0.69 -7.16
N GLY A 19 -12.70 1.31 -8.35
CA GLY A 19 -11.51 1.30 -9.19
C GLY A 19 -10.29 1.91 -8.51
N ILE A 20 -10.45 3.05 -7.83
CA ILE A 20 -9.38 3.72 -7.07
C ILE A 20 -8.93 2.84 -5.90
N ALA A 21 -9.87 2.29 -5.13
CA ALA A 21 -9.57 1.39 -4.01
C ALA A 21 -8.83 0.13 -4.49
N PHE A 22 -9.22 -0.42 -5.64
CA PHE A 22 -8.55 -1.56 -6.26
C PHE A 22 -7.16 -1.21 -6.76
N MET A 23 -6.99 -0.06 -7.41
CA MET A 23 -5.69 0.41 -7.91
C MET A 23 -4.71 0.66 -6.74
N LEU A 24 -5.18 1.30 -5.67
CA LEU A 24 -4.41 1.49 -4.44
C LEU A 24 -4.11 0.15 -3.75
N GLY A 25 -5.09 -0.75 -3.67
CA GLY A 25 -4.92 -2.09 -3.13
C GLY A 25 -3.85 -2.90 -3.88
N MET A 26 -3.85 -2.86 -5.21
CA MET A 26 -2.81 -3.47 -6.05
C MET A 26 -1.46 -2.82 -5.82
N GLY A 27 -1.38 -1.48 -5.76
CA GLY A 27 -0.13 -0.76 -5.52
C GLY A 27 0.50 -1.10 -4.16
N VAL A 28 -0.32 -1.12 -3.10
CA VAL A 28 0.10 -1.53 -1.75
C VAL A 28 0.45 -3.01 -1.71
N PHE A 29 -0.30 -3.86 -2.42
CA PHE A 29 0.01 -5.29 -2.53
C PHE A 29 1.38 -5.51 -3.20
N PHE A 30 1.67 -4.78 -4.27
CA PHE A 30 2.98 -4.83 -4.93
C PHE A 30 4.08 -4.32 -4.00
N LEU A 31 3.92 -3.15 -3.39
CA LEU A 31 4.88 -2.66 -2.40
C LEU A 31 5.11 -3.69 -1.31
N ARG A 32 4.05 -4.26 -0.75
CA ARG A 32 4.11 -5.30 0.27
C ARG A 32 4.79 -6.57 -0.26
N LEU A 33 4.55 -7.00 -1.49
CA LEU A 33 5.20 -8.17 -2.09
C LEU A 33 6.70 -7.92 -2.29
N PHE A 34 7.09 -6.73 -2.73
CA PHE A 34 8.49 -6.35 -2.95
C PHE A 34 9.24 -5.98 -1.66
N THR A 35 8.54 -5.52 -0.63
CA THR A 35 9.13 -5.12 0.67
C THR A 35 9.09 -6.26 1.69
N ARG A 36 8.22 -7.27 1.50
CA ARG A 36 8.25 -8.51 2.28
C ARG A 36 9.37 -9.42 1.76
N ASP A 37 10.54 -9.23 2.36
CA ASP A 37 11.47 -10.31 2.71
C ASP A 37 12.22 -11.02 1.57
N ASP A 38 13.08 -10.27 0.87
CA ASP A 38 14.47 -10.70 0.58
C ASP A 38 15.50 -9.67 1.07
N ALA A 39 15.08 -8.61 1.77
CA ALA A 39 16.01 -7.78 2.52
C ALA A 39 16.23 -8.53 3.84
N PRO A 40 17.34 -9.26 4.03
CA PRO A 40 17.64 -9.81 5.33
C PRO A 40 17.54 -8.63 6.28
N ALA A 41 16.69 -8.76 7.31
CA ALA A 41 16.70 -7.84 8.43
C ALA A 41 18.17 -7.56 8.68
N ALA A 42 18.59 -6.30 8.55
CA ALA A 42 19.96 -5.89 8.81
C ALA A 42 20.18 -6.23 10.28
N GLN A 43 20.54 -7.49 10.50
CA GLN A 43 20.74 -8.09 11.79
C GLN A 43 22.03 -7.42 12.20
N PRO A 44 21.99 -6.49 13.16
CA PRO A 44 23.21 -5.85 13.62
C PRO A 44 24.07 -7.01 14.11
N ASP A 45 25.17 -7.28 13.41
CA ASP A 45 26.04 -8.40 13.71
C ASP A 45 26.47 -8.26 15.18
N PRO A 46 26.08 -9.18 16.08
CA PRO A 46 26.42 -9.07 17.49
C PRO A 46 27.92 -9.15 17.78
N ARG A 47 28.77 -9.30 16.75
CA ARG A 47 30.22 -9.46 16.86
C ARG A 47 31.02 -8.15 16.78
N GLU A 48 30.40 -7.00 16.52
CA GLU A 48 31.07 -5.70 16.46
C GLU A 48 31.35 -5.08 17.85
N GLY A 49 31.01 -5.78 18.94
CA GLY A 49 31.29 -5.38 20.32
C GLY A 49 32.42 -6.13 21.02
N SER A 50 33.19 -6.97 20.33
CA SER A 50 34.17 -7.87 20.97
C SER A 50 35.53 -8.00 20.25
N ARG A 51 35.97 -6.99 19.49
CA ARG A 51 37.33 -6.94 18.96
C ARG A 51 37.98 -5.59 19.19
#